data_AF-A0A928WEA7-F1
#
_entry.id   AF-A0A928WEA7-F1
#
_cell.length_a   1.000
_cell.length_b   1.000
_cell.length_c   1.000
_cell.angle_alpha   90.00
_cell.angle_beta   90.00
_cell.angle_gamma   90.00
#
_symmetry.space_group_name_H-M   'P 1'
#
loop_
_entity.id
_entity.type
_entity.pdbx_description
1 polymer ?
#
loop_
_entity_poly.entity_id
_entity_poly.type
_entity_poly.pdbx_seq_one_letter_code
_entity_poly.pdbx_strand_id
1 'polypeptide(L)'
;MVAISGFIFDVNIIERLKNVLFFKEKPKIKNAQLHKVDRVFLNSINIVLLTGFLITLGISIYATFSSLGFRLLNFDVFTSIEESYHPTSIPWIDNAYECHRTGRDWHEQECWDYEHNPMF
;
A
#
# COMPACT_ATOMS: atom_id res chain seq x y z
N MET A 1 -23.30 15.68 1.42
CA MET A 1 -22.21 15.02 2.17
C MET A 1 -20.88 15.44 1.56
N VAL A 2 -19.82 15.50 2.40
CA VAL A 2 -18.42 15.94 2.15
C VAL A 2 -18.11 17.39 2.56
N ALA A 3 -17.62 17.49 3.80
CA ALA A 3 -16.73 18.50 4.35
C ALA A 3 -15.31 18.34 3.72
N ILE A 4 -14.37 19.30 3.73
CA ILE A 4 -13.89 20.13 4.83
C ILE A 4 -13.40 21.47 4.25
N SER A 5 -13.90 22.55 4.85
CA SER A 5 -13.60 23.96 4.63
C SER A 5 -12.15 24.31 4.92
N GLY A 6 -11.56 25.11 4.03
CA GLY A 6 -10.25 25.72 4.18
C GLY A 6 -10.16 26.66 5.38
N PHE A 7 -9.03 26.57 6.09
CA PHE A 7 -8.60 27.56 7.07
C PHE A 7 -7.82 28.67 6.35
N ILE A 8 -8.45 29.83 6.20
CA ILE A 8 -7.80 31.08 5.84
C ILE A 8 -7.09 31.57 7.12
N PHE A 9 -5.76 31.45 7.18
CA PHE A 9 -4.98 32.12 8.23
C PHE A 9 -4.91 33.62 7.92
N ASP A 10 -5.53 34.42 8.78
CA ASP A 10 -5.55 35.87 8.72
C ASP A 10 -4.11 36.41 8.84
N VAL A 11 -3.60 37.08 7.80
CA VAL A 11 -2.22 37.59 7.72
C VAL A 11 -1.91 38.55 8.89
N ASN A 12 -2.94 39.20 9.45
CA ASN A 12 -2.84 40.06 10.63
C ASN A 12 -2.43 39.31 11.91
N ILE A 13 -2.78 38.03 12.06
CA ILE A 13 -2.39 37.23 13.22
C ILE A 13 -0.89 36.92 13.19
N ILE A 14 -0.34 36.66 12.00
CA ILE A 14 1.09 36.35 11.83
C ILE A 14 1.94 37.58 12.16
N GLU A 15 1.49 38.78 11.77
CA GLU A 15 2.20 40.03 12.05
C GLU A 15 2.15 40.42 13.53
N ARG A 16 1.02 40.18 14.21
CA ARG A 16 0.90 40.35 15.66
C ARG A 16 1.74 39.34 16.45
N LEU A 17 1.84 38.10 15.99
CA LEU A 17 2.70 37.08 16.60
C LEU A 17 4.19 37.41 16.47
N LYS A 18 4.63 38.02 15.35
CA LYS A 18 6.01 38.48 15.19
C LYS A 18 6.39 39.52 16.25
N ASN A 19 5.49 40.48 16.54
CA ASN A 19 5.77 41.51 17.54
C ASN A 19 5.77 40.99 18.98
N VAL A 20 5.02 39.93 19.29
CA VAL A 20 5.05 39.28 20.61
C VAL A 20 6.30 38.39 20.77
N LEU A 21 6.80 37.79 19.69
CA LEU A 21 7.99 36.94 19.70
C LEU A 21 9.32 37.73 19.71
N PHE A 22 9.31 39.01 19.33
CA PHE A 22 10.50 39.86 19.21
C PHE A 22 10.68 40.88 20.35
N PHE A 23 10.56 40.43 21.60
CA PHE A 23 11.01 41.24 22.74
C PHE A 23 11.88 40.44 23.71
N LYS A 24 13.20 40.47 23.47
CA LYS A 24 14.20 40.53 24.55
C LYS A 24 15.55 40.99 24.02
N GLU A 25 15.83 42.28 24.15
CA GLU A 25 17.22 42.76 24.16
C GLU A 25 17.97 42.05 25.31
N LYS A 26 19.06 41.35 24.99
CA LYS A 26 19.90 40.67 26.00
C LYS A 26 20.90 41.68 26.58
N PRO A 27 21.09 41.74 27.91
CA PRO A 27 22.17 42.51 28.51
C PRO A 27 23.54 41.94 28.09
N LYS A 28 24.52 42.83 27.87
CA LYS A 28 25.91 42.50 27.49
C LYS A 28 26.62 41.68 28.58
N ILE A 29 26.49 40.35 28.61
CA ILE A 29 27.30 39.46 29.45
C ILE A 29 27.63 38.12 28.72
N LYS A 30 28.93 37.93 28.45
CA LYS A 30 29.68 36.68 28.12
C LYS A 30 29.21 35.83 26.92
N ASN A 31 29.67 36.21 25.73
CA ASN A 31 29.51 35.49 24.44
C ASN A 31 29.82 33.99 24.47
N ALA A 32 30.74 33.53 25.32
CA ALA A 32 31.10 32.12 25.44
C ALA A 32 30.01 31.23 26.09
N GLN A 33 29.23 31.80 27.02
CA GLN A 33 28.15 31.09 27.71
C GLN A 33 26.92 30.94 26.80
N LEU A 34 26.60 31.99 26.03
CA LEU A 34 25.51 31.99 25.05
C LEU A 34 25.74 30.96 23.93
N HIS A 35 26.94 30.96 23.33
CA HIS A 35 27.30 30.00 22.29
C HIS A 35 27.27 28.54 22.75
N LYS A 36 27.53 28.29 24.05
CA LYS A 36 27.43 26.95 24.64
C LYS A 36 25.97 26.49 24.75
N VAL A 37 25.08 27.38 25.20
CA VAL A 37 23.64 27.08 25.32
C VAL A 37 23.00 26.85 23.95
N ASP A 38 23.32 27.68 22.96
CA ASP A 38 22.79 27.56 21.60
C ASP A 38 23.22 26.24 20.93
N ARG A 39 24.48 25.81 21.13
CA ARG A 39 24.96 24.50 20.62
C ARG A 39 24.30 23.31 21.30
N VAL A 40 24.06 23.38 22.60
CA VAL A 40 23.35 22.31 23.32
C VAL A 40 21.90 22.21 22.83
N PHE A 41 21.23 23.35 22.66
CA PHE A 41 19.85 23.40 22.18
C PHE A 41 19.73 22.88 20.72
N LEU A 42 20.64 23.27 19.84
CA LEU A 42 20.67 22.80 18.45
C LEU A 42 20.93 21.30 18.36
N ASN A 43 21.82 20.77 19.23
CA ASN A 43 22.05 19.33 19.34
C ASN A 43 20.81 18.59 19.85
N SER A 44 20.10 19.12 20.85
CA SER A 44 18.86 18.52 21.34
C SER A 44 17.77 18.50 20.27
N ILE A 45 17.62 19.57 19.49
CA ILE A 45 16.68 19.62 18.36
C ILE A 45 17.07 18.58 17.30
N ASN A 46 18.35 18.52 16.93
CA ASN A 46 18.82 17.56 15.93
C ASN A 46 18.60 16.11 16.38
N ILE A 47 18.79 15.81 17.68
CA ILE A 47 18.52 14.49 18.24
C ILE A 47 17.03 14.16 18.16
N VAL A 48 16.15 15.07 18.57
CA VAL A 48 14.69 14.87 18.50
C VAL A 48 14.22 14.65 17.06
N LEU A 49 14.73 15.45 16.12
CA LEU A 49 14.42 15.31 14.69
C LEU A 49 14.91 13.98 14.13
N LEU A 50 16.15 13.58 14.46
CA LEU A 50 16.72 12.30 14.02
C LEU A 50 15.92 11.12 14.57
N THR A 51 15.55 11.15 15.85
CA THR A 51 14.74 10.09 16.46
C THR A 51 13.36 10.01 15.81
N GLY A 52 12.70 11.15 15.58
CA GLY A 52 11.41 11.19 14.88
C GLY A 52 11.49 10.65 13.45
N PHE A 53 12.55 10.98 12.72
CA PHE A 53 12.80 10.46 11.38
C PHE A 53 12.96 8.94 11.38
N LEU A 54 13.77 8.39 12.28
CA LEU A 54 14.01 6.94 12.36
C LEU A 54 12.74 6.16 12.71
N ILE A 55 11.90 6.69 13.61
CA ILE A 55 10.61 6.08 13.97
C ILE A 55 9.68 6.06 12.75
N THR A 56 9.55 7.20 12.05
CA THR A 56 8.69 7.31 10.87
C THR A 56 9.16 6.38 9.75
N LEU A 57 10.48 6.30 9.54
CA LEU A 57 11.09 5.39 8.58
C LEU A 57 10.77 3.93 8.92
N GLY A 58 10.92 3.53 10.19
CA GLY A 58 10.59 2.18 10.64
C GLY A 58 9.14 1.79 10.39
N ILE A 59 8.19 2.69 10.69
CA ILE A 59 6.75 2.48 10.44
C ILE A 59 6.48 2.31 8.94
N SER A 60 7.10 3.15 8.10
CA SER A 60 6.92 3.08 6.65
C SER A 60 7.47 1.78 6.04
N ILE A 61 8.63 1.31 6.52
CA ILE A 61 9.22 0.03 6.12
C ILE A 61 8.32 -1.14 6.53
N TYR A 62 7.80 -1.13 7.76
CA TYR A 62 6.89 -2.18 8.23
C TYR A 62 5.59 -2.23 7.41
N ALA A 63 4.97 -1.07 7.16
CA ALA A 63 3.73 -0.99 6.36
C ALA A 63 3.93 -1.47 4.92
N THR A 64 5.03 -1.06 4.28
CA THR A 64 5.37 -1.49 2.92
C THR A 64 5.71 -2.97 2.86
N PHE A 65 6.52 -3.49 3.80
CA PHE A 65 6.86 -4.91 3.88
C PHE A 65 5.62 -5.78 4.13
N SER A 66 4.69 -5.34 4.98
CA SER A 66 3.42 -6.03 5.19
C SER A 66 2.59 -6.11 3.90
N SER A 67 2.52 -5.01 3.14
CA SER A 67 1.74 -4.96 1.89
C SER A 67 2.38 -5.75 0.72
N LEU A 68 3.71 -5.70 0.55
CA LEU A 68 4.41 -6.45 -0.49
C LEU A 68 4.58 -7.92 -0.10
N GLY A 69 4.91 -8.20 1.17
CA GLY A 69 5.02 -9.56 1.70
C GLY A 69 3.71 -10.31 1.58
N PHE A 70 2.57 -9.66 1.89
CA PHE A 70 1.25 -10.24 1.65
C PHE A 70 1.00 -10.50 0.16
N ARG A 71 1.37 -9.58 -0.74
CA ARG A 71 1.17 -9.78 -2.19
C ARG A 71 2.06 -10.87 -2.77
N LEU A 72 3.31 -11.01 -2.32
CA LEU A 72 4.26 -12.01 -2.82
C LEU A 72 3.97 -13.41 -2.25
N LEU A 73 3.65 -13.52 -0.96
CA LEU A 73 3.36 -14.81 -0.32
C LEU A 73 1.98 -15.37 -0.70
N ASN A 74 1.03 -14.53 -1.12
CA ASN A 74 -0.27 -14.98 -1.62
C ASN A 74 -0.30 -15.16 -3.15
N PHE A 75 0.79 -14.84 -3.86
CA PHE A 75 0.84 -15.00 -5.32
C PHE A 75 0.90 -16.48 -5.74
N ASP A 76 1.51 -17.34 -4.93
CA ASP A 76 1.63 -18.77 -5.22
C ASP A 76 0.40 -19.61 -4.83
N VAL A 77 -0.63 -19.01 -4.21
CA VAL A 77 -1.85 -19.75 -3.80
C VAL A 77 -2.92 -19.74 -4.91
N PHE A 78 -2.83 -18.85 -5.90
CA PHE A 78 -3.83 -18.74 -6.96
C PHE A 78 -3.32 -19.08 -8.37
N THR A 79 -2.11 -19.63 -8.51
CA THR A 79 -1.69 -20.25 -9.77
C THR A 79 -2.01 -21.74 -9.79
N SER A 80 -3.17 -22.14 -9.25
CA SER A 80 -3.92 -23.14 -9.98
C SER A 80 -4.38 -22.42 -11.24
N ILE A 81 -3.61 -22.56 -12.31
CA ILE A 81 -4.17 -22.44 -13.64
C ILE A 81 -5.22 -23.55 -13.66
N GLU A 82 -6.42 -23.21 -13.21
CA GLU A 82 -7.62 -23.93 -13.60
C GLU A 82 -7.60 -23.73 -15.11
N GLU A 83 -6.98 -24.69 -15.82
CA GLU A 83 -7.24 -24.87 -17.23
C GLU A 83 -8.75 -25.01 -17.29
N SER A 84 -9.41 -23.89 -17.57
CA SER A 84 -10.83 -23.81 -17.71
C SER A 84 -11.09 -24.56 -19.01
N TYR A 85 -11.15 -25.88 -18.90
CA TYR A 85 -11.69 -26.72 -19.94
C TYR A 85 -13.16 -26.30 -20.01
N HIS A 86 -13.57 -25.74 -21.13
CA HIS A 86 -14.96 -25.41 -21.37
C HIS A 86 -15.56 -26.60 -22.11
N PRO A 87 -16.22 -27.53 -21.40
CA PRO A 87 -16.70 -28.73 -22.03
C PRO A 87 -17.74 -28.40 -23.08
N THR A 88 -17.71 -29.11 -24.19
CA THR A 88 -18.66 -28.93 -25.30
C THR A 88 -19.41 -30.22 -25.55
N SER A 89 -20.73 -30.12 -25.73
CA SER A 89 -21.58 -31.26 -26.09
C SER A 89 -21.38 -31.61 -27.58
N ILE A 90 -21.20 -32.88 -27.90
CA ILE A 90 -21.08 -33.37 -29.28
C ILE A 90 -22.45 -33.81 -29.80
N PRO A 91 -23.07 -33.06 -30.74
CA PRO A 91 -24.46 -33.30 -31.12
C PRO A 91 -24.68 -34.53 -32.02
N TRP A 92 -23.63 -35.09 -32.62
CA TRP A 92 -23.74 -36.26 -33.50
C TRP A 92 -23.44 -37.60 -32.81
N ILE A 93 -23.10 -37.59 -31.50
CA ILE A 93 -22.92 -38.79 -30.70
C ILE A 93 -24.05 -38.85 -29.67
N ASP A 94 -25.06 -39.66 -29.97
CA ASP A 94 -26.27 -39.83 -29.17
C ASP A 94 -26.29 -41.14 -28.35
N ASN A 95 -25.17 -41.84 -28.28
CA ASN A 95 -25.03 -43.12 -27.59
C ASN A 95 -23.80 -43.17 -26.69
N ALA A 96 -24.00 -43.59 -25.44
CA ALA A 96 -22.94 -43.71 -24.42
C ALA A 96 -21.78 -44.62 -24.87
N TYR A 97 -22.08 -45.73 -25.56
CA TYR A 97 -21.06 -46.64 -26.04
C TYR A 97 -20.12 -45.97 -27.05
N GLU A 98 -20.68 -45.23 -28.00
CA GLU A 98 -19.91 -44.49 -29.01
C GLU A 98 -19.08 -43.38 -28.35
N CYS A 99 -19.65 -42.67 -27.38
CA CYS A 99 -18.95 -41.63 -26.63
C CYS A 99 -17.71 -42.18 -25.91
N HIS A 100 -17.87 -43.25 -25.11
CA HIS A 100 -16.78 -43.88 -24.39
C HIS A 100 -15.72 -44.51 -25.31
N ARG A 101 -16.12 -45.04 -26.48
CA ARG A 101 -15.16 -45.56 -27.47
C ARG A 101 -14.19 -44.46 -27.94
N THR A 102 -14.60 -43.20 -27.91
CA THR A 102 -13.75 -42.07 -28.28
C THR A 102 -12.95 -41.47 -27.13
N GLY A 103 -13.04 -42.04 -25.92
CA GLY A 103 -12.34 -41.54 -24.73
C GLY A 103 -12.99 -40.30 -24.09
N ARG A 104 -14.27 -40.04 -24.41
CA ARG A 104 -15.05 -38.91 -23.89
C ARG A 104 -16.01 -39.34 -22.79
N ASP A 105 -16.50 -38.36 -22.04
CA ASP A 105 -17.44 -38.60 -20.94
C ASP A 105 -18.88 -38.47 -21.40
N TRP A 106 -19.70 -39.41 -20.96
CA TRP A 106 -21.14 -39.41 -21.19
C TRP A 106 -21.85 -38.92 -19.93
N HIS A 107 -22.53 -37.78 -20.02
CA HIS A 107 -23.36 -37.27 -18.93
C HIS A 107 -24.55 -36.48 -19.47
N GLU A 108 -25.65 -36.45 -18.71
CA GLU A 108 -26.88 -35.73 -19.09
C GLU A 108 -27.49 -36.14 -20.45
N GLN A 109 -27.28 -37.40 -20.85
CA GLN A 109 -27.71 -37.94 -22.16
C GLN A 109 -26.98 -37.31 -23.36
N GLU A 110 -25.83 -36.69 -23.11
CA GLU A 110 -24.98 -36.06 -24.12
C GLU A 110 -23.53 -36.56 -23.96
N CYS A 111 -22.77 -36.48 -25.06
CA CYS A 111 -21.34 -36.76 -25.05
C CYS A 111 -20.56 -35.46 -24.89
N TRP A 112 -19.67 -35.38 -23.90
CA TRP A 112 -18.94 -34.17 -23.55
C TRP A 112 -17.46 -34.28 -23.88
N ASP A 113 -16.95 -33.25 -24.56
CA ASP A 113 -15.56 -33.10 -24.93
C ASP A 113 -14.90 -32.01 -24.08
N TYR A 114 -13.81 -32.36 -23.39
CA TYR A 114 -13.04 -31.48 -22.51
C TYR A 114 -11.71 -31.06 -23.13
N GLU A 115 -11.42 -31.43 -24.38
CA GLU A 115 -10.14 -31.13 -25.04
C GLU A 115 -10.01 -29.66 -25.49
N HIS A 116 -11.08 -28.86 -25.38
CA HIS A 116 -11.11 -27.48 -25.87
C HIS A 116 -10.78 -26.46 -24.77
N ASN A 117 -9.66 -25.75 -24.99
CA ASN A 117 -9.33 -24.55 -24.26
C ASN A 117 -9.91 -23.34 -25.02
N PRO A 118 -10.74 -22.47 -24.41
CA PRO A 118 -11.34 -21.31 -25.07
C PRO A 118 -10.30 -20.30 -25.58
N MET A 119 -9.04 -20.44 -25.18
CA MET A 119 -7.94 -19.61 -25.66
C MET A 119 -7.36 -20.06 -27.01
N PHE A 120 -7.66 -21.27 -27.52
CA PHE A 120 -7.23 -21.74 -28.84
C PHE A 120 -8.19 -22.75 -29.49
#